data_AF-A0A0C9PIS3-F1
#
_entry.id   AF-A0A0C9PIS3-F1
#
_cell.length_a   1.000
_cell.length_b   1.000
_cell.length_c   1.000
_cell.angle_alpha   90.00
_cell.angle_beta   90.00
_cell.angle_gamma   90.00
#
_symmetry.space_group_name_H-M   'P 1'
#
loop_
_entity.id
_entity.type
_entity.pdbx_description
1 polymer ?
#
loop_
_entity_poly.entity_id
_entity_poly.type
_entity_poly.pdbx_seq_one_letter_code
_entity_poly.pdbx_strand_id
1 'polypeptide(L)'
;CRAGMIDRRSGMFKESGANFPIPLSLALQLGLIVDIESTGFSLYEAVHMKMYDVPSGKFVHPSSNKRLTLSESCQVELINPLISIVKNTQTNRYIPLVEAVSLGIVDDIRGTYTIVEIGKVMDLKEAKEKGYIVPSHKPLSIEEAVKCGLYRGESGKFVNPSANELQDLGQALNSGLLDPDTAALKDATSGQIKSLQEGIADGTVDPSKGQILDRKTTRSYNIDIALERGLLVNIDKPVTRQTERKTSVELQKSGVSGKGIRECSIDEALRYELLDPSTALVKDPRSGKFISLSEALKHEVVDPSKKGSFEPQIGKVPQQSIRFGDVIVYLAEPLSLDIAVEKGHLILETGKLTDPKSKEELTLKEAVTLGIIDPDSALIKDVQKKKLVKLPEAFRKGMMDGEKGNVLDTETSKLYTLKKAIESGLLTTQKRGIPFIETLQFGLYNSTTGGFNDPFMITSVLDRKHLSLSDALESGLIDPSTTVIKDPVNGNISSLLEAINEDKVDPIAGRLLSDPDEKEIDFVKALERGYILAAEARQAVKEKY
;
A
#
# COMPACT_ATOMS: atom_id res chain seq x y z
N CYS A 1 10.07 1.09 -30.30
CA CYS A 1 8.83 1.56 -30.97
C CYS A 1 9.19 2.50 -32.14
N ARG A 2 8.34 2.64 -33.18
CA ARG A 2 8.60 3.45 -34.38
C ARG A 2 8.95 4.93 -34.11
N ALA A 3 8.66 5.45 -32.92
CA ALA A 3 8.94 6.81 -32.48
C ALA A 3 10.10 6.94 -31.47
N GLY A 4 10.84 5.86 -31.16
CA GLY A 4 11.95 5.91 -30.19
C GLY A 4 11.57 6.17 -28.72
N MET A 5 10.28 6.40 -28.43
CA MET A 5 9.79 6.79 -27.08
C MET A 5 9.78 5.66 -26.04
N ILE A 6 9.92 4.40 -26.46
CA ILE A 6 10.02 3.26 -25.56
C ILE A 6 11.24 2.44 -25.96
N ASP A 7 12.18 2.31 -25.03
CA ASP A 7 13.28 1.38 -25.12
C ASP A 7 12.84 0.03 -24.56
N ARG A 8 12.69 -0.93 -25.49
CA ARG A 8 12.24 -2.30 -25.19
C ARG A 8 13.25 -3.09 -24.37
N ARG A 9 14.54 -2.73 -24.42
CA ARG A 9 15.61 -3.48 -23.73
C ARG A 9 15.77 -3.01 -22.29
N SER A 10 15.70 -1.69 -22.06
CA SER A 10 15.81 -1.13 -20.71
C SER A 10 14.48 -1.02 -19.97
N GLY A 11 13.34 -1.17 -20.66
CA GLY A 11 12.02 -1.03 -20.04
C GLY A 11 11.74 0.42 -19.61
N MET A 12 12.26 1.38 -20.38
CA MET A 12 12.18 2.80 -20.08
C MET A 12 11.39 3.54 -21.16
N PHE A 13 10.53 4.45 -20.73
CA PHE A 13 9.80 5.42 -21.53
C PHE A 13 10.51 6.77 -21.52
N LYS A 14 10.63 7.41 -22.69
CA LYS A 14 11.19 8.76 -22.83
C LYS A 14 10.20 9.62 -23.60
N GLU A 15 9.66 10.63 -22.92
CA GLU A 15 8.80 11.64 -23.50
C GLU A 15 9.60 12.58 -24.42
N SER A 16 8.94 13.12 -25.45
CA SER A 16 9.53 14.12 -26.34
C SER A 16 9.73 15.44 -25.59
N GLY A 17 10.98 15.79 -25.29
CA GLY A 17 11.35 17.01 -24.54
C GLY A 17 11.85 16.76 -23.11
N ALA A 18 11.73 15.53 -22.60
CA ALA A 18 12.23 15.18 -21.26
C ALA A 18 13.73 14.81 -21.28
N ASN A 19 14.48 15.34 -20.30
CA ASN A 19 15.91 15.07 -20.14
C ASN A 19 16.21 13.66 -19.60
N PHE A 20 15.27 13.03 -18.91
CA PHE A 20 15.46 11.72 -18.28
C PHE A 20 14.38 10.73 -18.70
N PRO A 21 14.75 9.49 -19.07
CA PRO A 21 13.77 8.43 -19.28
C PRO A 21 13.24 7.93 -17.92
N ILE A 22 11.97 7.52 -17.89
CA ILE A 22 11.29 6.96 -16.71
C ILE A 22 10.97 5.48 -16.92
N PRO A 23 10.90 4.65 -15.86
CA PRO A 23 10.48 3.25 -15.98
C PRO A 23 9.07 3.10 -16.57
N LEU A 24 8.81 2.02 -17.33
CA LEU A 24 7.48 1.75 -17.90
C LEU A 24 6.38 1.62 -16.83
N SER A 25 6.68 1.07 -15.66
CA SER A 25 5.73 0.98 -14.54
C SER A 25 5.27 2.36 -14.08
N LEU A 26 6.21 3.29 -13.92
CA LEU A 26 5.92 4.68 -13.57
C LEU A 26 5.22 5.40 -14.70
N ALA A 27 5.61 5.17 -15.96
CA ALA A 27 4.92 5.74 -17.11
C ALA A 27 3.46 5.28 -17.22
N LEU A 28 3.17 4.00 -16.90
CA LEU A 28 1.82 3.44 -16.86
C LEU A 28 1.00 4.07 -15.73
N GLN A 29 1.58 4.18 -14.52
CA GLN A 29 0.95 4.85 -13.37
C GLN A 29 0.68 6.35 -13.64
N LEU A 30 1.58 7.01 -14.37
CA LEU A 30 1.42 8.40 -14.77
C LEU A 30 0.39 8.58 -15.91
N GLY A 31 -0.07 7.48 -16.55
CA GLY A 31 -0.99 7.53 -17.70
C GLY A 31 -0.32 7.99 -18.99
N LEU A 32 1.01 7.99 -19.05
CA LEU A 32 1.81 8.36 -20.23
C LEU A 32 1.86 7.23 -21.25
N ILE A 33 1.69 6.00 -20.77
CA ILE A 33 1.45 4.82 -21.59
C ILE A 33 0.21 4.11 -21.03
N VAL A 34 -0.45 3.34 -21.90
CA VAL A 34 -1.67 2.62 -21.55
C VAL A 34 -1.49 1.16 -21.94
N ASP A 35 -1.90 0.24 -21.08
CA ASP A 35 -1.86 -1.19 -21.38
C ASP A 35 -3.07 -1.62 -22.20
N ILE A 36 -2.83 -1.84 -23.49
CA ILE A 36 -3.86 -2.14 -24.49
C ILE A 36 -4.66 -3.41 -24.17
N GLU A 37 -4.08 -4.37 -23.44
CA GLU A 37 -4.75 -5.65 -23.14
C GLU A 37 -5.54 -5.62 -21.82
N SER A 38 -5.17 -4.74 -20.89
CA SER A 38 -5.83 -4.63 -19.59
C SER A 38 -6.76 -3.43 -19.45
N THR A 39 -6.67 -2.42 -20.34
CA THR A 39 -7.49 -1.21 -20.26
C THR A 39 -8.63 -1.25 -21.27
N GLY A 40 -9.87 -1.35 -20.78
CA GLY A 40 -11.04 -1.06 -21.61
C GLY A 40 -11.14 0.43 -21.90
N PHE A 41 -10.82 0.85 -23.12
CA PHE A 41 -10.84 2.25 -23.54
C PHE A 41 -12.27 2.80 -23.52
N SER A 42 -12.44 4.08 -23.21
CA SER A 42 -13.71 4.74 -23.53
C SER A 42 -13.87 4.88 -25.06
N LEU A 43 -15.10 4.99 -25.52
CA LEU A 43 -15.41 5.23 -26.93
C LEU A 43 -14.71 6.49 -27.45
N TYR A 44 -14.65 7.54 -26.63
CA TYR A 44 -13.93 8.76 -26.95
C TYR A 44 -12.44 8.50 -27.20
N GLU A 45 -11.78 7.78 -26.29
CA GLU A 45 -10.35 7.46 -26.38
C GLU A 45 -10.05 6.57 -27.57
N ALA A 46 -10.85 5.53 -27.82
CA ALA A 46 -10.64 4.63 -28.95
C ALA A 46 -10.71 5.39 -30.29
N VAL A 47 -11.67 6.30 -30.45
CA VAL A 47 -11.76 7.17 -31.63
C VAL A 47 -10.60 8.19 -31.66
N HIS A 48 -10.23 8.76 -30.51
CA HIS A 48 -9.12 9.70 -30.40
C HIS A 48 -7.77 9.08 -30.78
N MET A 49 -7.52 7.83 -30.37
CA MET A 49 -6.32 7.05 -30.66
C MET A 49 -6.32 6.46 -32.08
N LYS A 50 -7.27 6.85 -32.93
CA LYS A 50 -7.40 6.40 -34.33
C LYS A 50 -7.59 4.90 -34.48
N MET A 51 -8.22 4.25 -33.50
CA MET A 51 -8.58 2.83 -33.59
C MET A 51 -9.84 2.62 -34.43
N TYR A 52 -10.66 3.65 -34.60
CA TYR A 52 -11.86 3.62 -35.44
C TYR A 52 -11.53 3.91 -36.91
N ASP A 53 -11.87 2.96 -37.78
CA ASP A 53 -11.71 3.07 -39.24
C ASP A 53 -13.00 3.61 -39.88
N VAL A 54 -12.97 4.90 -40.27
CA VAL A 54 -14.15 5.64 -40.78
C VAL A 54 -14.83 4.95 -41.97
N PRO A 55 -14.13 4.46 -43.02
CA PRO A 55 -14.78 3.84 -44.16
C PRO A 55 -15.49 2.53 -43.83
N SER A 56 -15.00 1.76 -42.86
CA SER A 56 -15.59 0.47 -42.49
C SER A 56 -16.56 0.55 -41.31
N GLY A 57 -16.52 1.63 -40.53
CA GLY A 57 -17.29 1.76 -39.29
C GLY A 57 -16.84 0.81 -38.19
N LYS A 58 -15.64 0.22 -38.31
CA LYS A 58 -15.11 -0.81 -37.40
C LYS A 58 -13.92 -0.31 -36.60
N PHE A 59 -13.71 -0.92 -35.44
CA PHE A 59 -12.54 -0.70 -34.61
C PHE A 59 -11.44 -1.71 -34.92
N VAL A 60 -10.21 -1.24 -34.98
CA VAL A 60 -9.02 -2.07 -35.19
C VAL A 60 -8.35 -2.30 -33.84
N HIS A 61 -8.33 -3.56 -33.39
CA HIS A 61 -7.64 -3.93 -32.17
C HIS A 61 -6.12 -3.71 -32.34
N PRO A 62 -5.41 -2.95 -31.47
CA PRO A 62 -4.05 -2.53 -31.76
C PRO A 62 -3.00 -3.66 -31.79
N SER A 63 -3.16 -4.70 -30.95
CA SER A 63 -2.24 -5.87 -30.95
C SER A 63 -2.59 -6.92 -32.01
N SER A 64 -3.87 -7.31 -32.12
CA SER A 64 -4.30 -8.39 -33.03
C SER A 64 -4.63 -7.92 -34.46
N ASN A 65 -4.77 -6.61 -34.67
CA ASN A 65 -5.16 -5.99 -35.95
C ASN A 65 -6.51 -6.49 -36.50
N LYS A 66 -7.33 -7.11 -35.65
CA LYS A 66 -8.68 -7.56 -35.99
C LYS A 66 -9.61 -6.36 -36.11
N ARG A 67 -10.50 -6.41 -37.11
CA ARG A 67 -11.55 -5.41 -37.33
C ARG A 67 -12.83 -5.88 -36.67
N LEU A 68 -13.26 -5.16 -35.65
CA LEU A 68 -14.39 -5.47 -34.80
C LEU A 68 -15.49 -4.42 -34.95
N THR A 69 -16.75 -4.83 -34.91
CA THR A 69 -17.84 -3.86 -34.70
C THR A 69 -17.74 -3.23 -33.31
N LEU A 70 -18.51 -2.17 -33.03
CA LEU A 70 -18.53 -1.60 -31.68
C LEU A 70 -19.07 -2.62 -30.67
N SER A 71 -20.07 -3.41 -31.06
CA SER A 71 -20.62 -4.51 -30.26
C SER A 71 -19.57 -5.56 -29.91
N GLU A 72 -18.82 -6.04 -30.90
CA GLU A 72 -17.73 -7.00 -30.70
C GLU A 72 -16.58 -6.41 -29.86
N SER A 73 -16.28 -5.12 -30.06
CA SER A 73 -15.25 -4.39 -29.29
C SER A 73 -15.61 -4.29 -27.81
N CYS A 74 -16.89 -4.15 -27.48
CA CYS A 74 -17.38 -4.20 -26.11
C CYS A 74 -17.29 -5.62 -25.50
N GLN A 75 -17.56 -6.66 -26.29
CA GLN A 75 -17.50 -8.06 -25.83
C GLN A 75 -16.08 -8.54 -25.52
N VAL A 76 -15.10 -8.09 -26.30
CA VAL A 76 -13.67 -8.39 -26.06
C VAL A 76 -13.01 -7.40 -25.09
N GLU A 77 -13.81 -6.57 -24.41
CA GLU A 77 -13.37 -5.57 -23.43
C GLU A 77 -12.40 -4.51 -23.98
N LEU A 78 -12.30 -4.35 -25.31
CA LEU A 78 -11.51 -3.30 -25.94
C LEU A 78 -12.10 -1.91 -25.66
N ILE A 79 -13.43 -1.81 -25.72
CA ILE A 79 -14.18 -0.59 -25.41
C ILE A 79 -15.06 -0.86 -24.20
N ASN A 80 -14.96 -0.03 -23.17
CA ASN A 80 -15.80 -0.13 -21.99
C ASN A 80 -17.08 0.72 -22.18
N PRO A 81 -18.26 0.11 -22.31
CA PRO A 81 -19.49 0.83 -22.59
C PRO A 81 -20.07 1.55 -21.34
N LEU A 82 -19.63 1.19 -20.14
CA LEU A 82 -20.10 1.80 -18.89
C LEU A 82 -19.47 3.17 -18.64
N ILE A 83 -18.20 3.34 -19.02
CA ILE A 83 -17.48 4.62 -18.88
C ILE A 83 -17.63 5.52 -20.10
N SER A 84 -18.12 4.99 -21.22
CA SER A 84 -18.26 5.73 -22.48
C SER A 84 -19.47 6.65 -22.41
N ILE A 85 -19.28 7.94 -22.66
CA ILE A 85 -20.33 8.96 -22.53
C ILE A 85 -20.73 9.51 -23.90
N VAL A 86 -22.04 9.48 -24.16
CA VAL A 86 -22.64 9.91 -25.42
C VAL A 86 -23.73 10.94 -25.12
N LYS A 87 -23.80 12.00 -25.94
CA LYS A 87 -24.83 13.02 -25.84
C LYS A 87 -26.11 12.54 -26.52
N ASN A 88 -27.22 12.59 -25.81
CA ASN A 88 -28.56 12.51 -26.37
C ASN A 88 -29.02 13.92 -26.77
N THR A 89 -29.20 14.16 -28.07
CA THR A 89 -29.60 15.47 -28.61
C THR A 89 -31.03 15.86 -28.25
N GLN A 90 -31.92 14.87 -28.02
CA GLN A 90 -33.34 15.11 -27.73
C GLN A 90 -33.53 15.69 -26.34
N THR A 91 -32.88 15.05 -25.36
CA THR A 91 -32.95 15.44 -23.94
C THR A 91 -31.87 16.46 -23.58
N ASN A 92 -30.89 16.67 -24.46
CA ASN A 92 -29.68 17.45 -24.22
C ASN A 92 -28.91 16.98 -22.97
N ARG A 93 -28.98 15.67 -22.69
CA ARG A 93 -28.28 14.99 -21.59
C ARG A 93 -27.21 14.05 -22.12
N TYR A 94 -26.19 13.83 -21.31
CA TYR A 94 -25.14 12.85 -21.51
C TYR A 94 -25.54 11.54 -20.83
N ILE A 95 -25.47 10.44 -21.57
CA ILE A 95 -25.88 9.11 -21.17
C ILE A 95 -24.75 8.11 -21.43
N PRO A 96 -24.68 6.97 -20.71
CA PRO A 96 -23.73 5.90 -21.00
C PRO A 96 -23.95 5.29 -22.38
N LEU A 97 -22.91 4.70 -22.97
CA LEU A 97 -22.99 4.08 -24.30
C LEU A 97 -24.03 2.96 -24.37
N VAL A 98 -24.19 2.17 -23.30
CA VAL A 98 -25.20 1.10 -23.24
C VAL A 98 -26.61 1.65 -23.49
N GLU A 99 -26.93 2.80 -22.89
CA GLU A 99 -28.22 3.46 -23.06
C GLU A 99 -28.33 4.14 -24.44
N ALA A 100 -27.24 4.72 -24.94
CA ALA A 100 -27.23 5.32 -26.27
C ALA A 100 -27.48 4.28 -27.39
N VAL A 101 -26.98 3.05 -27.22
CA VAL A 101 -27.22 1.95 -28.16
C VAL A 101 -28.67 1.48 -28.08
N SER A 102 -29.23 1.32 -26.88
CA SER A 102 -30.63 0.89 -26.74
C SER A 102 -31.64 1.91 -27.27
N LEU A 103 -31.31 3.20 -27.21
CA LEU A 103 -32.10 4.29 -27.78
C LEU A 103 -31.88 4.50 -29.30
N GLY A 104 -30.97 3.73 -29.92
CA GLY A 104 -30.64 3.86 -31.35
C GLY A 104 -29.88 5.15 -31.70
N ILE A 105 -29.34 5.85 -30.71
CA ILE A 105 -28.48 7.04 -30.90
C ILE A 105 -27.12 6.59 -31.43
N VAL A 106 -26.61 5.44 -30.99
CA VAL A 106 -25.41 4.80 -31.52
C VAL A 106 -25.77 3.44 -32.10
N ASP A 107 -25.42 3.22 -33.37
CA ASP A 107 -25.51 1.91 -34.01
C ASP A 107 -24.19 1.17 -33.77
N ASP A 108 -24.24 0.11 -32.96
CA ASP A 108 -23.07 -0.65 -32.52
C ASP A 108 -22.59 -1.68 -33.55
N ILE A 109 -23.34 -1.89 -34.64
CA ILE A 109 -22.98 -2.76 -35.76
C ILE A 109 -22.33 -1.95 -36.87
N ARG A 110 -22.97 -0.85 -37.28
CA ARG A 110 -22.48 0.06 -38.31
C ARG A 110 -21.40 1.02 -37.79
N GLY A 111 -21.32 1.18 -36.46
CA GLY A 111 -20.41 2.12 -35.82
C GLY A 111 -20.71 3.54 -36.23
N THR A 112 -21.97 3.99 -36.10
CA THR A 112 -22.42 5.33 -36.49
C THR A 112 -23.23 5.99 -35.38
N TYR A 113 -23.24 7.31 -35.33
CA TYR A 113 -24.07 8.12 -34.46
C TYR A 113 -25.24 8.72 -35.23
N THR A 114 -26.44 8.70 -34.66
CA THR A 114 -27.66 9.22 -35.28
C THR A 114 -28.27 10.33 -34.43
N ILE A 115 -28.45 11.51 -35.02
CA ILE A 115 -29.30 12.56 -34.46
C ILE A 115 -30.74 12.18 -34.75
N VAL A 116 -31.42 11.63 -33.75
CA VAL A 116 -32.74 11.02 -33.92
C VAL A 116 -33.80 12.04 -34.36
N GLU A 117 -33.71 13.31 -33.96
CA GLU A 117 -34.73 14.32 -34.35
C GLU A 117 -34.75 14.60 -35.87
N ILE A 118 -33.57 14.59 -36.51
CA ILE A 118 -33.39 15.00 -37.91
C ILE A 118 -33.17 13.76 -38.81
N GLY A 119 -32.97 12.58 -38.22
CA GLY A 119 -32.58 11.37 -38.93
C GLY A 119 -31.18 11.45 -39.56
N LYS A 120 -30.35 12.39 -39.09
CA LYS A 120 -29.00 12.60 -39.63
C LYS A 120 -28.04 11.59 -39.00
N VAL A 121 -27.50 10.72 -39.84
CA VAL A 121 -26.45 9.75 -39.46
C VAL A 121 -25.07 10.33 -39.76
N MET A 122 -24.12 10.13 -38.86
CA MET A 122 -22.72 10.48 -39.01
C MET A 122 -21.81 9.39 -38.45
N ASP A 123 -20.55 9.40 -38.83
CA ASP A 123 -19.57 8.47 -38.27
C ASP A 123 -19.15 8.88 -36.84
N LEU A 124 -18.54 7.96 -36.09
CA LEU A 124 -18.17 8.21 -34.69
C LEU A 124 -17.03 9.22 -34.54
N LYS A 125 -16.23 9.44 -35.59
CA LYS A 125 -15.17 10.45 -35.59
C LYS A 125 -15.78 11.85 -35.72
N GLU A 126 -16.69 12.06 -36.66
CA GLU A 126 -17.45 13.30 -36.79
C GLU A 126 -18.27 13.56 -35.52
N ALA A 127 -18.87 12.53 -34.93
CA ALA A 127 -19.62 12.65 -33.69
C ALA A 127 -18.75 13.13 -32.51
N LYS A 128 -17.52 12.61 -32.39
CA LYS A 128 -16.52 13.07 -31.42
C LYS A 128 -16.10 14.53 -31.68
N GLU A 129 -15.79 14.89 -32.93
CA GLU A 129 -15.38 16.25 -33.30
C GLU A 129 -16.47 17.29 -33.01
N LYS A 130 -17.74 16.90 -33.05
CA LYS A 130 -18.89 17.75 -32.70
C LYS A 130 -19.30 17.73 -31.23
N GLY A 131 -18.59 16.98 -30.38
CA GLY A 131 -18.91 16.87 -28.95
C GLY A 131 -20.15 16.02 -28.63
N TYR A 132 -20.58 15.14 -29.54
CA TYR A 132 -21.60 14.14 -29.25
C TYR A 132 -21.03 12.92 -28.52
N ILE A 133 -19.73 12.69 -28.65
CA ILE A 133 -18.98 11.70 -27.86
C ILE A 133 -17.92 12.49 -27.09
N VAL A 134 -17.91 12.36 -25.77
CA VAL A 134 -17.11 13.21 -24.87
C VAL A 134 -16.21 12.36 -23.97
N PRO A 135 -15.07 12.91 -23.51
CA PRO A 135 -14.18 12.19 -22.61
C PRO A 135 -14.85 11.89 -21.27
N SER A 136 -14.48 10.76 -20.68
CA SER A 136 -14.92 10.36 -19.34
C SER A 136 -13.87 10.57 -18.25
N HIS A 137 -12.61 10.80 -18.63
CA HIS A 137 -11.54 11.10 -17.70
C HIS A 137 -11.71 12.49 -17.08
N LYS A 138 -11.20 12.63 -15.85
CA LYS A 138 -11.17 13.87 -15.07
C LYS A 138 -9.83 13.97 -14.36
N PRO A 139 -9.28 15.18 -14.15
CA PRO A 139 -9.79 16.46 -14.64
C PRO A 139 -9.54 16.66 -16.14
N LEU A 140 -10.37 17.48 -16.80
CA LEU A 140 -10.21 17.88 -18.20
C LEU A 140 -9.41 19.18 -18.30
N SER A 141 -8.64 19.38 -19.38
CA SER A 141 -8.16 20.72 -19.67
C SER A 141 -9.31 21.64 -20.10
N ILE A 142 -9.15 22.95 -19.84
CA ILE A 142 -10.17 23.94 -20.27
C ILE A 142 -10.33 23.92 -21.80
N GLU A 143 -9.22 23.77 -22.53
CA GLU A 143 -9.23 23.67 -23.98
C GLU A 143 -9.99 22.42 -24.46
N GLU A 144 -9.76 21.25 -23.86
CA GLU A 144 -10.49 20.02 -24.19
C GLU A 144 -11.98 20.14 -23.89
N ALA A 145 -12.35 20.72 -22.74
CA ALA A 145 -13.74 20.93 -22.38
C ALA A 145 -14.47 21.82 -23.39
N VAL A 146 -13.81 22.86 -23.89
CA VAL A 146 -14.35 23.72 -24.96
C VAL A 146 -14.44 22.97 -26.29
N LYS A 147 -13.37 22.29 -26.71
CA LYS A 147 -13.34 21.50 -27.96
C LYS A 147 -14.39 20.39 -27.99
N CYS A 148 -14.66 19.77 -26.85
CA CYS A 148 -15.66 18.71 -26.72
C CYS A 148 -17.10 19.24 -26.52
N GLY A 149 -17.33 20.55 -26.61
CA GLY A 149 -18.67 21.13 -26.47
C GLY A 149 -19.27 21.01 -25.06
N LEU A 150 -18.42 20.80 -24.05
CA LEU A 150 -18.83 20.76 -22.64
C LEU A 150 -18.95 22.18 -22.04
N TYR A 151 -18.35 23.18 -22.67
CA TYR A 151 -18.52 24.60 -22.32
C TYR A 151 -19.70 25.24 -23.07
N ARG A 152 -20.55 25.98 -22.35
CA ARG A 152 -21.65 26.77 -22.91
C ARG A 152 -21.28 28.24 -22.93
N GLY A 153 -20.89 28.76 -24.09
CA GLY A 153 -20.49 30.16 -24.29
C GLY A 153 -21.55 31.17 -23.83
N GLU A 154 -22.84 30.90 -24.08
CA GLU A 154 -23.94 31.80 -23.69
C GLU A 154 -24.06 31.99 -22.17
N SER A 155 -23.79 30.96 -21.38
CA SER A 155 -23.94 31.01 -19.93
C SER A 155 -22.61 31.09 -19.17
N GLY A 156 -21.47 30.91 -19.84
CA GLY A 156 -20.15 30.83 -19.21
C GLY A 156 -19.95 29.60 -18.31
N LYS A 157 -20.76 28.54 -18.50
CA LYS A 157 -20.79 27.36 -17.62
C LYS A 157 -20.32 26.10 -18.34
N PHE A 158 -19.75 25.18 -17.58
CA PHE A 158 -19.34 23.85 -18.00
C PHE A 158 -20.39 22.81 -17.61
N VAL A 159 -20.63 21.84 -18.48
CA VAL A 159 -21.47 20.68 -18.17
C VAL A 159 -20.58 19.55 -17.65
N ASN A 160 -20.90 19.01 -16.49
CA ASN A 160 -20.34 17.73 -16.03
C ASN A 160 -21.10 16.59 -16.72
N PRO A 161 -20.48 15.87 -17.67
CA PRO A 161 -21.19 14.87 -18.47
C PRO A 161 -21.64 13.65 -17.66
N SER A 162 -21.00 13.35 -16.51
CA SER A 162 -21.43 12.25 -15.64
C SER A 162 -22.65 12.62 -14.78
N ALA A 163 -22.74 13.86 -14.32
CA ALA A 163 -23.80 14.33 -13.43
C ALA A 163 -24.96 15.02 -14.18
N ASN A 164 -24.74 15.43 -15.44
CA ASN A 164 -25.64 16.30 -16.21
C ASN A 164 -25.92 17.66 -15.56
N GLU A 165 -24.97 18.17 -14.77
CA GLU A 165 -25.09 19.43 -14.05
C GLU A 165 -24.25 20.53 -14.69
N LEU A 166 -24.74 21.77 -14.61
CA LEU A 166 -24.03 22.97 -15.05
C LEU A 166 -23.25 23.58 -13.89
N GLN A 167 -21.94 23.76 -14.08
CA GLN A 167 -21.01 24.33 -13.11
C GLN A 167 -20.38 25.60 -13.70
N ASP A 168 -20.23 26.65 -12.89
CA ASP A 168 -19.38 27.79 -13.29
C ASP A 168 -17.90 27.40 -13.28
N LEU A 169 -17.00 28.29 -13.72
CA LEU A 169 -15.57 27.99 -13.79
C LEU A 169 -15.01 27.67 -12.39
N GLY A 170 -15.41 28.41 -11.35
CA GLY A 170 -14.95 28.17 -9.98
C GLY A 170 -15.40 26.81 -9.45
N GLN A 171 -16.67 26.45 -9.64
CA GLN A 171 -17.25 25.16 -9.28
C GLN A 171 -16.60 24.01 -10.05
N ALA A 172 -16.33 24.18 -11.34
CA ALA A 172 -15.70 23.17 -12.17
C ALA A 172 -14.24 22.90 -11.76
N LEU A 173 -13.51 23.94 -11.35
CA LEU A 173 -12.15 23.79 -10.79
C LEU A 173 -12.20 23.11 -9.41
N ASN A 174 -13.08 23.56 -8.52
CA ASN A 174 -13.20 23.00 -7.16
C ASN A 174 -13.73 21.55 -7.16
N SER A 175 -14.62 21.20 -8.10
CA SER A 175 -15.16 19.85 -8.22
C SER A 175 -14.19 18.87 -8.91
N GLY A 176 -13.05 19.35 -9.41
CA GLY A 176 -12.08 18.56 -10.18
C GLY A 176 -12.58 18.15 -11.56
N LEU A 177 -13.59 18.86 -12.12
CA LEU A 177 -13.99 18.70 -13.51
C LEU A 177 -12.92 19.25 -14.46
N LEU A 178 -12.33 20.40 -14.10
CA LEU A 178 -11.31 21.10 -14.88
C LEU A 178 -9.98 21.14 -14.13
N ASP A 179 -8.88 21.07 -14.89
CA ASP A 179 -7.53 21.14 -14.35
C ASP A 179 -6.99 22.59 -14.39
N PRO A 180 -6.80 23.27 -13.24
CA PRO A 180 -6.33 24.65 -13.21
C PRO A 180 -4.92 24.86 -13.78
N ASP A 181 -4.05 23.85 -13.82
CA ASP A 181 -2.67 24.05 -14.30
C ASP A 181 -2.51 23.85 -15.80
N THR A 182 -3.54 23.33 -16.47
CA THR A 182 -3.53 23.18 -17.93
C THR A 182 -3.83 24.49 -18.64
N ALA A 183 -4.11 25.58 -17.92
CA ALA A 183 -4.44 26.85 -18.52
C ALA A 183 -3.70 28.00 -17.83
N ALA A 184 -3.27 28.97 -18.63
CA ALA A 184 -2.70 30.21 -18.14
C ALA A 184 -3.15 31.39 -18.97
N LEU A 185 -3.10 32.56 -18.34
CA LEU A 185 -3.45 33.82 -18.94
C LEU A 185 -2.20 34.42 -19.57
N LYS A 186 -2.33 34.88 -20.81
CA LYS A 186 -1.26 35.59 -21.50
C LYS A 186 -1.64 37.05 -21.62
N ASP A 187 -0.81 37.92 -21.06
CA ASP A 187 -0.97 39.36 -21.24
C ASP A 187 -0.53 39.74 -22.66
N ALA A 188 -1.47 40.27 -23.44
CA ALA A 188 -1.26 40.69 -24.82
C ALA A 188 -0.26 41.84 -24.98
N THR A 189 0.05 42.55 -23.90
CA THR A 189 0.92 43.73 -23.87
C THR A 189 2.36 43.39 -23.48
N SER A 190 2.53 42.59 -22.43
CA SER A 190 3.85 42.21 -21.90
C SER A 190 4.35 40.86 -22.41
N GLY A 191 3.46 40.05 -22.99
CA GLY A 191 3.75 38.66 -23.36
C GLY A 191 3.96 37.74 -22.16
N GLN A 192 3.80 38.24 -20.93
CA GLN A 192 3.94 37.46 -19.72
C GLN A 192 2.79 36.45 -19.58
N ILE A 193 3.15 35.25 -19.11
CA ILE A 193 2.22 34.18 -18.82
C ILE A 193 2.00 34.16 -17.32
N LYS A 194 0.74 34.15 -16.92
CA LYS A 194 0.27 34.19 -15.53
C LYS A 194 -0.65 33.01 -15.26
N SER A 195 -0.56 32.38 -14.09
CA SER A 195 -1.40 31.22 -13.78
C SER A 195 -2.89 31.58 -13.72
N LEU A 196 -3.77 30.61 -14.03
CA LEU A 196 -5.21 30.81 -13.94
C LEU A 196 -5.64 31.22 -12.52
N GLN A 197 -5.06 30.61 -11.49
CA GLN A 197 -5.39 30.87 -10.10
C GLN A 197 -5.08 32.32 -9.68
N GLU A 198 -3.92 32.83 -10.09
CA GLU A 198 -3.57 34.23 -9.79
C GLU A 198 -4.44 35.23 -10.57
N GLY A 199 -4.96 34.82 -11.74
CA GLY A 199 -5.90 35.62 -12.52
C GLY A 199 -7.30 35.67 -11.91
N ILE A 200 -7.71 34.61 -11.21
CA ILE A 200 -8.93 34.62 -10.40
C ILE A 200 -8.73 35.55 -9.19
N ALA A 201 -7.56 35.48 -8.54
CA ALA A 201 -7.27 36.27 -7.34
C ALA A 201 -7.21 37.79 -7.59
N ASP A 202 -6.75 38.23 -8.77
CA ASP A 202 -6.66 39.65 -9.12
C ASP A 202 -7.85 40.17 -9.95
N GLY A 203 -8.87 39.34 -10.17
CA GLY A 203 -10.09 39.70 -10.90
C GLY A 203 -9.93 39.77 -12.41
N THR A 204 -8.80 39.32 -12.97
CA THR A 204 -8.65 39.18 -14.44
C THR A 204 -9.55 38.06 -14.99
N VAL A 205 -9.91 37.09 -14.15
CA VAL A 205 -10.86 36.03 -14.47
C VAL A 205 -12.04 36.14 -13.52
N ASP A 206 -13.26 36.23 -14.08
CA ASP A 206 -14.51 36.10 -13.34
C ASP A 206 -14.92 34.62 -13.32
N PRO A 207 -14.74 33.89 -12.20
CA PRO A 207 -15.02 32.47 -12.13
C PRO A 207 -16.53 32.16 -12.17
N SER A 208 -17.38 33.10 -11.78
CA SER A 208 -18.84 32.91 -11.77
C SER A 208 -19.46 33.11 -13.14
N LYS A 209 -18.92 34.05 -13.93
CA LYS A 209 -19.38 34.31 -15.30
C LYS A 209 -18.57 33.59 -16.38
N GLY A 210 -17.44 32.98 -16.04
CA GLY A 210 -16.55 32.34 -17.01
C GLY A 210 -16.00 33.35 -18.02
N GLN A 211 -15.63 34.55 -17.56
CA GLN A 211 -15.14 35.63 -18.41
C GLN A 211 -13.72 36.02 -18.06
N ILE A 212 -12.95 36.38 -19.08
CA ILE A 212 -11.55 36.78 -18.99
C ILE A 212 -11.43 38.24 -19.46
N LEU A 213 -10.90 39.10 -18.61
CA LEU A 213 -10.68 40.51 -18.88
C LEU A 213 -9.40 40.70 -19.69
N ASP A 214 -9.53 41.27 -20.88
CA ASP A 214 -8.40 41.77 -21.64
C ASP A 214 -7.99 43.15 -21.11
N ARG A 215 -6.83 43.25 -20.47
CA ARG A 215 -6.31 44.51 -19.90
C ARG A 215 -6.01 45.58 -20.96
N LYS A 216 -5.76 45.18 -22.21
CA LYS A 216 -5.46 46.12 -23.29
C LYS A 216 -6.72 46.82 -23.79
N THR A 217 -7.81 46.07 -23.94
CA THR A 217 -9.07 46.58 -24.49
C THR A 217 -10.10 46.91 -23.42
N THR A 218 -9.85 46.55 -22.16
CA THR A 218 -10.77 46.63 -21.01
C THR A 218 -12.09 45.88 -21.23
N ARG A 219 -12.12 44.97 -22.20
CA ARG A 219 -13.29 44.14 -22.52
C ARG A 219 -13.14 42.75 -21.91
N SER A 220 -14.23 42.19 -21.43
CA SER A 220 -14.29 40.80 -21.01
C SER A 220 -14.71 39.91 -22.17
N TYR A 221 -14.11 38.73 -22.25
CA TYR A 221 -14.38 37.71 -23.25
C TYR A 221 -14.72 36.39 -22.58
N ASN A 222 -15.64 35.63 -23.17
CA ASN A 222 -15.93 34.27 -22.75
C ASN A 222 -14.71 33.36 -23.01
N ILE A 223 -14.62 32.23 -22.29
CA ILE A 223 -13.44 31.34 -22.31
C ILE A 223 -13.08 30.83 -23.71
N ASP A 224 -14.09 30.50 -24.53
CA ASP A 224 -13.94 30.09 -25.93
C ASP A 224 -13.25 31.17 -26.78
N ILE A 225 -13.78 32.40 -26.74
CA ILE A 225 -13.22 33.54 -27.46
C ILE A 225 -11.83 33.90 -26.92
N ALA A 226 -11.63 33.77 -25.61
CA ALA A 226 -10.34 34.04 -24.98
C ALA A 226 -9.25 33.03 -25.40
N LEU A 227 -9.61 31.75 -25.60
CA LEU A 227 -8.71 30.73 -26.16
C LEU A 227 -8.35 31.06 -27.62
N GLU A 228 -9.35 31.39 -28.45
CA GLU A 228 -9.12 31.76 -29.86
C GLU A 228 -8.23 33.00 -30.02
N ARG A 229 -8.36 33.97 -29.12
CA ARG A 229 -7.55 35.19 -29.09
C ARG A 229 -6.18 35.01 -28.44
N GLY A 230 -5.91 33.84 -27.85
CA GLY A 230 -4.67 33.57 -27.12
C GLY A 230 -4.52 34.39 -25.83
N LEU A 231 -5.63 34.87 -25.26
CA LEU A 231 -5.68 35.47 -23.92
C LEU A 231 -5.61 34.37 -22.84
N LEU A 232 -6.18 33.20 -23.15
CA LEU A 232 -6.00 31.97 -22.40
C LEU A 232 -5.20 31.00 -23.27
N VAL A 233 -4.14 30.42 -22.73
CA VAL A 233 -3.25 29.49 -23.42
C VAL A 233 -3.17 28.18 -22.64
N ASN A 234 -3.12 27.07 -23.37
CA ASN A 234 -2.88 25.76 -22.78
C ASN A 234 -1.39 25.64 -22.39
N ILE A 235 -1.12 25.11 -21.21
CA ILE A 235 0.24 24.80 -20.75
C ILE A 235 0.41 23.30 -20.67
N ASP A 236 1.39 22.78 -21.41
CA ASP A 236 1.86 21.41 -21.24
C ASP A 236 2.51 21.27 -19.86
N LYS A 237 1.94 20.42 -19.00
CA LYS A 237 2.51 20.18 -17.67
C LYS A 237 3.85 19.43 -17.81
N PRO A 238 5.00 19.95 -17.31
CA PRO A 238 6.19 19.14 -17.16
C PRO A 238 5.94 18.06 -16.07
N VAL A 239 6.30 16.82 -16.38
CA VAL A 239 6.10 15.60 -15.56
C VAL A 239 6.50 15.77 -14.10
N THR A 240 7.52 16.59 -13.81
CA THR A 240 8.03 16.88 -12.46
C THR A 240 7.01 17.50 -11.50
N ARG A 241 5.94 18.14 -11.99
CA ARG A 241 4.87 18.71 -11.13
C ARG A 241 3.63 17.80 -10.98
N GLN A 242 3.49 16.76 -11.81
CA GLN A 242 2.38 15.79 -11.67
C GLN A 242 2.52 14.94 -10.40
N THR A 243 3.74 14.77 -9.89
CA THR A 243 4.09 14.02 -8.68
C THR A 243 3.51 14.64 -7.41
N GLU A 244 3.19 15.94 -7.41
CA GLU A 244 2.70 16.67 -6.23
C GLU A 244 1.17 16.71 -6.13
N ARG A 245 0.44 16.56 -7.24
CA ARG A 245 -1.03 16.74 -7.28
C ARG A 245 -1.88 15.49 -7.48
N LYS A 246 -1.35 14.42 -8.08
CA LYS A 246 -2.08 13.12 -8.13
C LYS A 246 -2.30 12.57 -6.72
N THR A 247 -1.36 12.79 -5.82
CA THR A 247 -1.50 12.55 -4.37
C THR A 247 -2.67 13.34 -3.77
N SER A 248 -2.87 14.61 -4.12
CA SER A 248 -3.89 15.47 -3.46
C SER A 248 -5.34 15.29 -3.96
N VAL A 249 -5.57 14.90 -5.22
CA VAL A 249 -6.94 14.82 -5.80
C VAL A 249 -7.58 13.43 -5.58
N GLU A 250 -6.79 12.38 -5.47
CA GLU A 250 -7.27 11.01 -5.17
C GLU A 250 -7.79 10.88 -3.71
N LEU A 251 -7.39 11.81 -2.84
CA LEU A 251 -7.80 11.87 -1.43
C LEU A 251 -9.23 12.40 -1.20
N GLN A 252 -9.86 13.07 -2.18
CA GLN A 252 -11.18 13.69 -1.98
C GLN A 252 -12.36 12.98 -2.67
N LYS A 253 -12.13 11.97 -3.52
CA LYS A 253 -13.21 11.21 -4.18
C LYS A 253 -12.91 9.73 -4.28
N SER A 254 -13.17 8.98 -3.20
CA SER A 254 -13.49 7.55 -3.32
C SER A 254 -14.27 7.07 -2.10
N GLY A 255 -15.56 7.37 -2.11
CA GLY A 255 -16.52 6.37 -1.67
C GLY A 255 -16.54 5.27 -2.73
N VAL A 256 -16.07 4.08 -2.33
CA VAL A 256 -16.24 2.78 -2.98
C VAL A 256 -15.45 2.56 -4.29
N SER A 257 -14.59 1.52 -4.25
CA SER A 257 -13.98 0.81 -5.40
C SER A 257 -12.70 1.39 -6.03
N GLY A 258 -11.59 1.39 -5.29
CA GLY A 258 -10.24 1.50 -5.89
C GLY A 258 -9.30 0.47 -5.27
N LYS A 259 -9.05 -0.64 -5.97
CA LYS A 259 -8.01 -1.62 -5.63
C LYS A 259 -6.66 -1.05 -6.07
N GLY A 260 -5.96 -0.40 -5.15
CA GLY A 260 -4.60 0.07 -5.35
C GLY A 260 -3.94 0.40 -4.02
N ILE A 261 -2.66 0.05 -3.89
CA ILE A 261 -1.79 0.44 -2.79
C ILE A 261 -1.68 1.97 -2.80
N ARG A 262 -2.15 2.62 -1.74
CA ARG A 262 -2.08 4.07 -1.52
C ARG A 262 -0.87 4.37 -0.65
N GLU A 263 -0.09 5.39 -0.98
CA GLU A 263 0.95 5.89 -0.08
C GLU A 263 0.45 7.14 0.64
N CYS A 264 0.43 7.11 1.97
CA CYS A 264 0.12 8.28 2.80
C CYS A 264 1.10 8.39 3.96
N SER A 265 1.45 9.62 4.36
CA SER A 265 2.16 9.87 5.61
C SER A 265 1.23 9.79 6.81
N ILE A 266 1.77 9.71 8.02
CA ILE A 266 0.96 9.67 9.24
C ILE A 266 0.26 11.02 9.44
N ASP A 267 0.94 12.14 9.17
CA ASP A 267 0.31 13.47 9.18
C ASP A 267 -0.84 13.58 8.18
N GLU A 268 -0.70 13.00 7.00
CA GLU A 268 -1.80 12.93 6.02
C GLU A 268 -2.93 12.04 6.55
N ALA A 269 -2.63 10.83 7.04
CA ALA A 269 -3.64 9.90 7.54
C ALA A 269 -4.44 10.47 8.73
N LEU A 270 -3.81 11.28 9.61
CA LEU A 270 -4.48 12.00 10.69
C LEU A 270 -5.33 13.16 10.17
N ARG A 271 -4.79 13.98 9.24
CA ARG A 271 -5.53 15.11 8.64
C ARG A 271 -6.77 14.66 7.86
N TYR A 272 -6.74 13.47 7.28
CA TYR A 272 -7.85 12.89 6.54
C TYR A 272 -8.73 11.95 7.38
N GLU A 273 -8.54 11.92 8.71
CA GLU A 273 -9.30 11.07 9.64
C GLU A 273 -9.29 9.57 9.29
N LEU A 274 -8.29 9.11 8.53
CA LEU A 274 -8.06 7.69 8.24
C LEU A 274 -7.51 6.95 9.46
N LEU A 275 -6.77 7.68 10.28
CA LEU A 275 -6.28 7.23 11.59
C LEU A 275 -6.81 8.21 12.63
N ASP A 276 -7.42 7.66 13.68
CA ASP A 276 -7.76 8.44 14.85
C ASP A 276 -6.58 8.37 15.85
N PRO A 277 -5.97 9.51 16.22
CA PRO A 277 -4.83 9.55 17.14
C PRO A 277 -5.09 8.85 18.49
N SER A 278 -6.35 8.76 18.92
CA SER A 278 -6.72 8.25 20.24
C SER A 278 -6.99 6.75 20.25
N THR A 279 -7.45 6.19 19.13
CA THR A 279 -7.81 4.77 19.00
C THR A 279 -6.77 3.95 18.25
N ALA A 280 -6.02 4.58 17.32
CA ALA A 280 -4.92 3.91 16.65
C ALA A 280 -3.80 3.58 17.63
N LEU A 281 -3.24 2.39 17.48
CA LEU A 281 -2.24 1.82 18.38
C LEU A 281 -0.92 1.63 17.67
N VAL A 282 0.17 1.90 18.38
CA VAL A 282 1.53 1.64 17.93
C VAL A 282 2.24 0.83 18.98
N LYS A 283 3.00 -0.18 18.56
CA LYS A 283 3.84 -0.94 19.47
C LYS A 283 5.08 -0.11 19.80
N ASP A 284 5.23 0.30 21.04
CA ASP A 284 6.41 1.04 21.49
C ASP A 284 7.64 0.12 21.46
N PRO A 285 8.69 0.46 20.68
CA PRO A 285 9.94 -0.29 20.60
C PRO A 285 10.61 -0.57 21.95
N ARG A 286 10.43 0.33 22.93
CA ARG A 286 11.12 0.28 24.23
C ARG A 286 10.40 -0.57 25.26
N SER A 287 9.08 -0.44 25.33
CA SER A 287 8.25 -1.16 26.31
C SER A 287 7.61 -2.44 25.77
N GLY A 288 7.51 -2.58 24.44
CA GLY A 288 6.85 -3.72 23.79
C GLY A 288 5.34 -3.68 23.87
N LYS A 289 4.79 -2.65 24.52
CA LYS A 289 3.35 -2.46 24.74
C LYS A 289 2.75 -1.64 23.61
N PHE A 290 1.47 -1.86 23.36
CA PHE A 290 0.69 -1.00 22.48
C PHE A 290 0.33 0.29 23.22
N ILE A 291 0.77 1.43 22.68
CA ILE A 291 0.44 2.77 23.12
C ILE A 291 -0.41 3.46 22.06
N SER A 292 -1.15 4.50 22.44
CA SER A 292 -1.93 5.28 21.46
C SER A 292 -1.02 6.01 20.48
N LEU A 293 -1.50 6.25 19.25
CA LEU A 293 -0.77 7.02 18.24
C LEU A 293 -0.45 8.44 18.75
N SER A 294 -1.35 9.04 19.53
CA SER A 294 -1.13 10.32 20.21
C SER A 294 0.08 10.32 21.14
N GLU A 295 0.21 9.28 21.97
CA GLU A 295 1.35 9.12 22.87
C GLU A 295 2.63 8.80 22.10
N ALA A 296 2.52 7.95 21.07
CA ALA A 296 3.64 7.58 20.22
C ALA A 296 4.24 8.81 19.51
N LEU A 297 3.41 9.76 19.06
CA LEU A 297 3.84 11.04 18.48
C LEU A 297 4.47 11.97 19.52
N LYS A 298 3.88 12.08 20.72
CA LYS A 298 4.43 12.89 21.83
C LYS A 298 5.81 12.39 22.29
N HIS A 299 6.00 11.08 22.29
CA HIS A 299 7.26 10.45 22.69
C HIS A 299 8.24 10.26 21.52
N GLU A 300 7.94 10.83 20.34
CA GLU A 300 8.75 10.73 19.11
C GLU A 300 9.10 9.28 18.73
N VAL A 301 8.25 8.32 19.13
CA VAL A 301 8.38 6.91 18.76
C VAL A 301 8.14 6.72 17.27
N VAL A 302 7.34 7.61 16.69
CA VAL A 302 6.92 7.56 15.29
C VAL A 302 7.18 8.89 14.63
N ASP A 303 7.82 8.83 13.46
CA ASP A 303 8.06 10.00 12.61
C ASP A 303 6.81 10.30 11.77
N PRO A 304 6.14 11.45 11.97
CA PRO A 304 4.91 11.82 11.27
C PRO A 304 5.08 11.93 9.74
N SER A 305 6.30 12.23 9.29
CA SER A 305 6.65 12.46 7.89
C SER A 305 6.89 11.17 7.10
N LYS A 306 7.01 10.02 7.79
CA LYS A 306 7.21 8.73 7.13
C LYS A 306 5.96 8.32 6.36
N LYS A 307 6.16 7.98 5.09
CA LYS A 307 5.12 7.43 4.23
C LYS A 307 4.91 5.95 4.52
N GLY A 308 3.65 5.54 4.47
CA GLY A 308 3.21 4.18 4.62
C GLY A 308 2.36 3.75 3.44
N SER A 309 2.44 2.46 3.13
CA SER A 309 1.59 1.83 2.14
C SER A 309 0.31 1.34 2.82
N PHE A 310 -0.81 1.93 2.44
CA PHE A 310 -2.15 1.55 2.85
C PHE A 310 -2.86 0.88 1.69
N GLU A 311 -3.33 -0.35 1.86
CA GLU A 311 -4.09 -1.07 0.85
C GLU A 311 -5.50 -1.32 1.41
N PRO A 312 -6.49 -0.45 1.09
CA PRO A 312 -7.76 -0.40 1.82
C PRO A 312 -8.56 -1.72 1.82
N GLN A 313 -8.28 -2.63 0.89
CA GLN A 313 -9.00 -3.89 0.68
C GLN A 313 -8.07 -4.97 0.08
N ILE A 314 -7.35 -5.72 0.92
CA ILE A 314 -6.76 -7.00 0.51
C ILE A 314 -7.83 -8.08 0.75
N GLY A 315 -8.68 -8.32 -0.24
CA GLY A 315 -9.66 -9.42 -0.18
C GLY A 315 -10.94 -9.09 0.60
N LYS A 316 -11.47 -10.08 1.33
CA LYS A 316 -12.80 -10.01 1.98
C LYS A 316 -12.81 -9.26 3.33
N VAL A 317 -11.63 -9.08 3.94
CA VAL A 317 -11.49 -8.52 5.29
C VAL A 317 -10.75 -7.18 5.19
N PRO A 318 -11.26 -6.10 5.83
CA PRO A 318 -10.60 -4.80 5.79
C PRO A 318 -9.22 -4.87 6.47
N GLN A 319 -8.26 -4.12 5.94
CA GLN A 319 -6.93 -4.00 6.53
C GLN A 319 -7.04 -3.31 7.91
N GLN A 320 -6.56 -3.98 8.97
CA GLN A 320 -6.61 -3.48 10.37
C GLN A 320 -5.28 -2.85 10.82
N SER A 321 -4.29 -2.77 9.95
CA SER A 321 -3.00 -2.11 10.23
C SER A 321 -2.43 -1.43 8.99
N ILE A 322 -1.61 -0.40 9.21
CA ILE A 322 -0.94 0.37 8.16
C ILE A 322 0.55 0.41 8.50
N ARG A 323 1.41 0.08 7.53
CA ARG A 323 2.86 0.09 7.74
C ARG A 323 3.45 1.40 7.21
N PHE A 324 4.07 2.17 8.11
CA PHE A 324 4.80 3.41 7.83
C PHE A 324 6.31 3.18 8.03
N GLY A 325 7.02 2.83 6.95
CA GLY A 325 8.40 2.37 7.03
C GLY A 325 8.53 1.12 7.93
N ASP A 326 9.28 1.24 9.01
CA ASP A 326 9.52 0.16 9.98
C ASP A 326 8.46 0.07 11.08
N VAL A 327 7.55 1.05 11.17
CA VAL A 327 6.51 1.12 12.21
C VAL A 327 5.18 0.62 11.64
N ILE A 328 4.46 -0.18 12.41
CA ILE A 328 3.10 -0.62 12.09
C ILE A 328 2.14 0.09 13.03
N VAL A 329 1.17 0.80 12.45
CA VAL A 329 0.06 1.45 13.16
C VAL A 329 -1.17 0.57 13.01
N TYR A 330 -1.75 0.14 14.12
CA TYR A 330 -2.91 -0.73 14.16
C TYR A 330 -4.17 0.09 14.41
N LEU A 331 -5.24 -0.19 13.67
CA LEU A 331 -6.57 0.39 13.87
C LEU A 331 -7.31 -0.25 15.06
N ALA A 332 -6.89 -1.45 15.45
CA ALA A 332 -7.37 -2.17 16.62
C ALA A 332 -6.26 -3.05 17.17
N GLU A 333 -6.33 -3.39 18.46
CA GLU A 333 -5.31 -4.21 19.11
C GLU A 333 -5.20 -5.58 18.43
N PRO A 334 -4.00 -5.95 17.92
CA PRO A 334 -3.80 -7.24 17.27
C PRO A 334 -3.74 -8.36 18.32
N LEU A 335 -4.18 -9.56 17.94
CA LEU A 335 -4.06 -10.75 18.78
C LEU A 335 -2.62 -11.28 18.75
N SER A 336 -2.09 -11.68 19.90
CA SER A 336 -0.90 -12.52 19.92
C SER A 336 -1.25 -13.94 19.44
N LEU A 337 -0.27 -14.64 18.86
CA LEU A 337 -0.46 -16.01 18.38
C LEU A 337 -1.01 -16.93 19.49
N ASP A 338 -0.49 -16.80 20.72
CA ASP A 338 -0.96 -17.56 21.88
C ASP A 338 -2.43 -17.32 22.21
N ILE A 339 -2.84 -16.05 22.26
CA ILE A 339 -4.23 -15.70 22.59
C ILE A 339 -5.17 -16.16 21.47
N ALA A 340 -4.74 -16.08 20.21
CA ALA A 340 -5.50 -16.59 19.08
C ALA A 340 -5.74 -18.11 19.17
N VAL A 341 -4.74 -18.87 19.63
CA VAL A 341 -4.87 -20.32 19.88
C VAL A 341 -5.79 -20.58 21.07
N GLU A 342 -5.60 -19.89 22.19
CA GLU A 342 -6.38 -20.09 23.42
C GLU A 342 -7.86 -19.77 23.25
N LYS A 343 -8.18 -18.72 22.49
CA LYS A 343 -9.57 -18.35 22.16
C LYS A 343 -10.18 -19.23 21.06
N GLY A 344 -9.42 -20.17 20.50
CA GLY A 344 -9.87 -21.06 19.42
C GLY A 344 -10.05 -20.35 18.07
N HIS A 345 -9.49 -19.15 17.90
CA HIS A 345 -9.50 -18.44 16.62
C HIS A 345 -8.49 -19.03 15.64
N LEU A 346 -7.37 -19.56 16.12
CA LEU A 346 -6.37 -20.25 15.31
C LEU A 346 -6.46 -21.77 15.51
N ILE A 347 -6.79 -22.48 14.44
CA ILE A 347 -6.88 -23.94 14.46
C ILE A 347 -5.50 -24.52 14.10
N LEU A 348 -4.81 -25.07 15.09
CA LEU A 348 -3.43 -25.58 14.94
C LEU A 348 -3.30 -26.76 13.97
N GLU A 349 -4.38 -27.51 13.73
CA GLU A 349 -4.39 -28.67 12.83
C GLU A 349 -4.44 -28.26 11.35
N THR A 350 -5.19 -27.20 11.04
CA THR A 350 -5.38 -26.71 9.67
C THR A 350 -4.51 -25.51 9.35
N GLY A 351 -3.95 -24.84 10.35
CA GLY A 351 -3.17 -23.61 10.21
C GLY A 351 -4.02 -22.38 9.83
N LYS A 352 -5.35 -22.50 9.88
CA LYS A 352 -6.29 -21.44 9.52
C LYS A 352 -6.73 -20.63 10.74
N LEU A 353 -6.88 -19.33 10.52
CA LEU A 353 -7.36 -18.37 11.50
C LEU A 353 -8.76 -17.87 11.11
N THR A 354 -9.70 -17.93 12.04
CA THR A 354 -11.01 -17.30 11.89
C THR A 354 -10.97 -15.91 12.53
N ASP A 355 -11.14 -14.87 11.73
CA ASP A 355 -11.14 -13.49 12.23
C ASP A 355 -12.32 -13.28 13.20
N PRO A 356 -12.10 -12.81 14.45
CA PRO A 356 -13.16 -12.59 15.43
C PRO A 356 -14.25 -11.61 14.95
N LYS A 357 -13.90 -10.65 14.08
CA LYS A 357 -14.81 -9.59 13.63
C LYS A 357 -15.60 -10.00 12.39
N SER A 358 -14.91 -10.40 11.32
CA SER A 358 -15.56 -10.76 10.05
C SER A 358 -16.06 -12.20 9.99
N LYS A 359 -15.57 -13.09 10.88
CA LYS A 359 -15.80 -14.54 10.87
C LYS A 359 -15.31 -15.26 9.60
N GLU A 360 -14.52 -14.58 8.77
CA GLU A 360 -13.89 -15.20 7.60
C GLU A 360 -12.67 -16.04 8.02
N GLU A 361 -12.43 -17.11 7.27
CA GLU A 361 -11.22 -17.93 7.41
C GLU A 361 -10.07 -17.32 6.61
N LEU A 362 -8.93 -17.13 7.27
CA LEU A 362 -7.72 -16.54 6.74
C LEU A 362 -6.54 -17.46 6.98
N THR A 363 -5.55 -17.37 6.11
CA THR A 363 -4.23 -17.98 6.37
C THR A 363 -3.46 -17.16 7.42
N LEU A 364 -2.48 -17.78 8.08
CA LEU A 364 -1.66 -17.07 9.06
C LEU A 364 -0.90 -15.88 8.43
N LYS A 365 -0.47 -16.01 7.17
CA LYS A 365 0.20 -14.93 6.42
C LYS A 365 -0.74 -13.75 6.16
N GLU A 366 -1.98 -14.02 5.76
CA GLU A 366 -2.99 -12.98 5.54
C GLU A 366 -3.35 -12.30 6.86
N ALA A 367 -3.55 -13.06 7.94
CA ALA A 367 -3.86 -12.52 9.26
C ALA A 367 -2.77 -11.56 9.78
N VAL A 368 -1.49 -11.89 9.57
CA VAL A 368 -0.36 -11.01 9.91
C VAL A 368 -0.31 -9.78 8.99
N THR A 369 -0.58 -9.95 7.69
CA THR A 369 -0.56 -8.84 6.71
C THR A 369 -1.69 -7.84 6.95
N LEU A 370 -2.87 -8.34 7.34
CA LEU A 370 -4.04 -7.54 7.68
C LEU A 370 -3.93 -6.90 9.07
N GLY A 371 -2.94 -7.28 9.90
CA GLY A 371 -2.77 -6.76 11.25
C GLY A 371 -3.73 -7.34 12.29
N ILE A 372 -4.27 -8.53 12.03
CA ILE A 372 -5.13 -9.26 12.97
C ILE A 372 -4.27 -9.99 14.00
N ILE A 373 -3.12 -10.53 13.57
CA ILE A 373 -2.10 -11.13 14.44
C ILE A 373 -0.88 -10.22 14.54
N ASP A 374 -0.34 -10.08 15.75
CA ASP A 374 0.92 -9.40 15.99
C ASP A 374 2.08 -10.20 15.36
N PRO A 375 2.78 -9.66 14.34
CA PRO A 375 3.89 -10.31 13.65
C PRO A 375 5.06 -10.69 14.57
N ASP A 376 5.20 -9.99 15.70
CA ASP A 376 6.28 -10.20 16.65
C ASP A 376 5.89 -11.16 17.77
N SER A 377 4.65 -11.63 17.84
CA SER A 377 4.18 -12.51 18.92
C SER A 377 4.71 -13.95 18.86
N ALA A 378 5.39 -14.30 17.76
CA ALA A 378 5.97 -15.61 17.56
C ALA A 378 7.30 -15.54 16.80
N LEU A 379 8.19 -16.46 17.15
CA LEU A 379 9.52 -16.58 16.58
C LEU A 379 9.73 -18.00 16.07
N ILE A 380 10.36 -18.11 14.90
CA ILE A 380 10.74 -19.37 14.28
C ILE A 380 12.25 -19.55 14.46
N LYS A 381 12.64 -20.75 14.88
CA LYS A 381 14.05 -21.10 15.11
C LYS A 381 14.72 -21.54 13.81
N ASP A 382 15.72 -20.79 13.35
CA ASP A 382 16.68 -21.25 12.35
C ASP A 382 17.77 -22.05 13.08
N VAL A 383 17.60 -23.36 13.13
CA VAL A 383 18.52 -24.28 13.83
C VAL A 383 19.90 -24.29 13.18
N GLN A 384 19.96 -24.22 11.84
CA GLN A 384 21.24 -24.21 11.11
C GLN A 384 22.07 -22.95 11.40
N LYS A 385 21.43 -21.78 11.36
CA LYS A 385 22.11 -20.50 11.59
C LYS A 385 22.12 -20.05 13.04
N LYS A 386 21.49 -20.84 13.93
CA LYS A 386 21.26 -20.52 15.34
C LYS A 386 20.71 -19.10 15.50
N LYS A 387 19.65 -18.78 14.75
CA LYS A 387 19.00 -17.45 14.78
C LYS A 387 17.50 -17.55 14.98
N LEU A 388 16.93 -16.65 15.75
CA LEU A 388 15.47 -16.48 15.87
C LEU A 388 14.97 -15.51 14.78
N VAL A 389 13.90 -15.91 14.09
CA VAL A 389 13.34 -15.19 12.94
C VAL A 389 11.87 -14.89 13.18
N LYS A 390 11.46 -13.64 13.00
CA LYS A 390 10.07 -13.19 13.16
C LYS A 390 9.18 -13.70 12.03
N LEU A 391 7.86 -13.76 12.26
CA LEU A 391 6.89 -14.26 11.27
C LEU A 391 7.04 -13.63 9.87
N PRO A 392 7.14 -12.29 9.70
CA PRO A 392 7.25 -11.69 8.38
C PRO A 392 8.52 -12.09 7.61
N GLU A 393 9.65 -12.24 8.33
CA GLU A 393 10.92 -12.66 7.73
C GLU A 393 10.90 -14.15 7.42
N ALA A 394 10.26 -14.97 8.26
CA ALA A 394 10.12 -16.39 8.05
C ALA A 394 9.27 -16.72 6.81
N PHE A 395 8.16 -16.01 6.59
CA PHE A 395 7.38 -16.13 5.35
C PHE A 395 8.21 -15.75 4.12
N ARG A 396 9.02 -14.69 4.21
CA ARG A 396 9.87 -14.22 3.10
C ARG A 396 11.00 -15.20 2.77
N LYS A 397 11.57 -15.85 3.79
CA LYS A 397 12.65 -16.84 3.66
C LYS A 397 12.15 -18.26 3.36
N GLY A 398 10.83 -18.48 3.32
CA GLY A 398 10.24 -19.81 3.12
C GLY A 398 10.45 -20.76 4.31
N MET A 399 10.77 -20.23 5.50
CA MET A 399 10.84 -21.03 6.73
C MET A 399 9.44 -21.40 7.25
N MET A 400 8.42 -20.69 6.81
CA MET A 400 7.03 -21.00 7.08
C MET A 400 6.21 -20.90 5.80
N ASP A 401 5.37 -21.90 5.55
CA ASP A 401 4.40 -21.93 4.46
C ASP A 401 3.29 -20.90 4.73
N GLY A 402 3.11 -19.98 3.79
CA GLY A 402 2.12 -18.91 3.90
C GLY A 402 0.67 -19.37 3.79
N GLU A 403 0.41 -20.51 3.16
CA GLU A 403 -0.96 -21.03 2.97
C GLU A 403 -1.36 -22.02 4.06
N LYS A 404 -0.48 -22.99 4.35
CA LYS A 404 -0.79 -24.10 5.28
C LYS A 404 -0.25 -23.87 6.70
N GLY A 405 0.57 -22.83 6.92
CA GLY A 405 1.18 -22.55 8.22
C GLY A 405 2.19 -23.61 8.69
N ASN A 406 2.69 -24.45 7.79
CA ASN A 406 3.72 -25.44 8.10
C ASN A 406 5.08 -24.76 8.32
N VAL A 407 5.86 -25.24 9.28
CA VAL A 407 7.18 -24.72 9.61
C VAL A 407 8.25 -25.68 9.10
N LEU A 408 9.25 -25.14 8.40
CA LEU A 408 10.40 -25.89 7.93
C LEU A 408 11.45 -25.94 9.04
N ASP A 409 11.79 -27.16 9.46
CA ASP A 409 13.02 -27.38 10.21
C ASP A 409 14.20 -27.24 9.25
N THR A 410 15.02 -26.21 9.48
CA THR A 410 16.19 -25.95 8.67
C THR A 410 17.21 -27.07 8.75
N GLU A 411 17.37 -27.76 9.89
CA GLU A 411 18.40 -28.78 10.05
C GLU A 411 18.03 -30.08 9.31
N THR A 412 16.82 -30.59 9.56
CA THR A 412 16.37 -31.85 8.96
C THR A 412 15.71 -31.67 7.58
N SER A 413 15.46 -30.43 7.16
CA SER A 413 14.68 -30.08 5.97
C SER A 413 13.27 -30.69 5.96
N LYS A 414 12.73 -31.04 7.12
CA LYS A 414 11.37 -31.60 7.27
C LYS A 414 10.37 -30.49 7.57
N LEU A 415 9.17 -30.65 7.02
CA LEU A 415 8.03 -29.78 7.28
C LEU A 415 7.23 -30.31 8.47
N TYR A 416 7.00 -29.46 9.45
CA TYR A 416 6.18 -29.72 10.62
C TYR A 416 4.88 -28.92 10.54
N THR A 417 3.76 -29.54 10.94
CA THR A 417 2.50 -28.81 11.09
C THR A 417 2.63 -27.79 12.24
N LEU A 418 1.80 -26.75 12.23
CA LEU A 418 1.86 -25.70 13.25
C LEU A 418 1.82 -26.24 14.68
N LYS A 419 0.92 -27.20 14.95
CA LYS A 419 0.85 -27.92 16.24
C LYS A 419 2.18 -28.58 16.61
N LYS A 420 2.75 -29.39 15.69
CA LYS A 420 4.01 -30.09 15.95
C LYS A 420 5.18 -29.13 16.07
N ALA A 421 5.17 -28.01 15.33
CA ALA A 421 6.21 -27.00 15.41
C ALA A 421 6.23 -26.30 16.78
N ILE A 422 5.05 -26.06 17.37
CA ILE A 422 4.91 -25.54 18.74
C ILE A 422 5.33 -26.58 19.78
N GLU A 423 4.94 -27.84 19.61
CA GLU A 423 5.29 -28.95 20.51
C GLU A 423 6.79 -29.29 20.48
N SER A 424 7.42 -29.28 19.30
CA SER A 424 8.86 -29.51 19.13
C SER A 424 9.72 -28.29 19.41
N GLY A 425 9.10 -27.14 19.71
CA GLY A 425 9.80 -25.89 20.00
C GLY A 425 10.42 -25.21 18.78
N LEU A 426 10.16 -25.64 17.54
CA LEU A 426 10.58 -24.93 16.31
C LEU A 426 9.91 -23.55 16.18
N LEU A 427 8.70 -23.41 16.73
CA LEU A 427 8.00 -22.14 16.89
C LEU A 427 7.84 -21.85 18.38
N THR A 428 8.33 -20.70 18.81
CA THR A 428 8.24 -20.23 20.21
C THR A 428 7.44 -18.93 20.27
N THR A 429 6.71 -18.74 21.36
CA THR A 429 5.80 -17.63 21.58
C THR A 429 6.10 -16.97 22.92
N GLN A 430 5.57 -15.77 23.19
CA GLN A 430 5.88 -15.04 24.43
C GLN A 430 5.51 -15.84 25.69
N LYS A 431 4.45 -16.67 25.65
CA LYS A 431 4.06 -17.50 26.81
C LYS A 431 4.97 -18.70 27.05
N ARG A 432 5.63 -19.20 26.01
CA ARG A 432 6.59 -20.30 26.11
C ARG A 432 7.99 -19.72 26.11
N GLY A 433 8.56 -19.60 27.32
CA GLY A 433 9.94 -19.19 27.50
C GLY A 433 10.90 -20.04 26.67
N ILE A 434 11.99 -19.42 26.24
CA ILE A 434 13.04 -20.08 25.47
C ILE A 434 13.91 -20.88 26.45
N PRO A 435 14.19 -22.17 26.19
CA PRO A 435 15.10 -22.96 27.01
C PRO A 435 16.43 -22.23 27.26
N PHE A 436 16.91 -22.21 28.51
CA PHE A 436 18.12 -21.44 28.85
C PHE A 436 19.33 -21.78 27.98
N ILE A 437 19.60 -23.06 27.71
CA ILE A 437 20.70 -23.46 26.82
C ILE A 437 20.55 -22.87 25.41
N GLU A 438 19.33 -22.86 24.90
CA GLU A 438 19.04 -22.28 23.59
C GLU A 438 19.30 -20.76 23.60
N THR A 439 18.98 -20.05 24.67
CA THR A 439 19.27 -18.60 24.74
C THR A 439 20.76 -18.27 24.54
N LEU A 440 21.65 -19.17 24.99
CA LEU A 440 23.09 -19.07 24.77
C LEU A 440 23.45 -19.40 23.32
N GLN A 441 22.87 -20.46 22.76
CA GLN A 441 23.14 -20.90 21.38
C GLN A 441 22.63 -19.94 20.31
N PHE A 442 21.46 -19.33 20.53
CA PHE A 442 20.81 -18.38 19.63
C PHE A 442 21.30 -16.93 19.82
N GLY A 443 22.32 -16.72 20.67
CA GLY A 443 22.99 -15.42 20.84
C GLY A 443 22.13 -14.36 21.55
N LEU A 444 21.20 -14.77 22.41
CA LEU A 444 20.42 -13.84 23.23
C LEU A 444 21.20 -13.31 24.43
N TYR A 445 22.21 -14.06 24.87
CA TYR A 445 23.13 -13.68 25.94
C TYR A 445 24.37 -12.95 25.38
N ASN A 446 24.75 -11.86 26.03
CA ASN A 446 25.99 -11.14 25.75
C ASN A 446 27.06 -11.49 26.79
N SER A 447 28.13 -12.17 26.36
CA SER A 447 29.24 -12.61 27.24
C SER A 447 30.03 -11.46 27.88
N THR A 448 29.97 -10.25 27.31
CA THR A 448 30.69 -9.09 27.85
C THR A 448 29.93 -8.46 29.02
N THR A 449 28.61 -8.27 28.85
CA THR A 449 27.76 -7.59 29.83
C THR A 449 27.06 -8.53 30.79
N GLY A 450 26.99 -9.83 30.48
CA GLY A 450 26.21 -10.81 31.24
C GLY A 450 24.69 -10.69 31.06
N GLY A 451 24.23 -9.74 30.24
CA GLY A 451 22.82 -9.46 30.04
C GLY A 451 22.18 -10.30 28.93
N PHE A 452 20.88 -10.52 29.07
CA PHE A 452 20.01 -11.13 28.08
C PHE A 452 19.25 -10.07 27.28
N ASN A 453 18.97 -10.38 26.02
CA ASN A 453 18.18 -9.54 25.13
C ASN A 453 16.86 -10.26 24.80
N ASP A 454 15.75 -9.53 24.88
CA ASP A 454 14.44 -10.04 24.48
C ASP A 454 14.32 -10.07 22.94
N PRO A 455 14.15 -11.26 22.32
CA PRO A 455 14.02 -11.40 20.87
C PRO A 455 12.65 -10.99 20.32
N PHE A 456 11.63 -10.82 21.16
CA PHE A 456 10.29 -10.38 20.77
C PHE A 456 10.20 -8.85 20.65
N MET A 457 11.20 -8.12 21.15
CA MET A 457 11.27 -6.66 21.09
C MET A 457 11.87 -6.14 19.77
N ILE A 458 11.29 -5.07 19.21
CA ILE A 458 11.85 -4.35 18.05
C ILE A 458 12.77 -3.25 18.57
N THR A 459 14.01 -3.56 18.93
CA THR A 459 14.97 -2.54 19.36
C THR A 459 16.15 -2.43 18.41
N SER A 460 16.49 -1.18 18.05
CA SER A 460 17.80 -0.85 17.49
C SER A 460 18.88 -1.25 18.48
N VAL A 461 20.07 -1.61 17.98
CA VAL A 461 21.20 -2.10 18.82
C VAL A 461 21.54 -1.14 19.97
N LEU A 462 21.24 0.14 19.83
CA LEU A 462 21.51 1.22 20.80
C LEU A 462 20.48 1.32 21.94
N ASP A 463 19.23 0.90 21.72
CA ASP A 463 18.11 1.03 22.69
C ASP A 463 17.73 -0.30 23.36
N ARG A 464 18.58 -1.32 23.20
CA ARG A 464 18.34 -2.65 23.78
C ARG A 464 18.38 -2.58 25.30
N LYS A 465 17.23 -2.80 25.93
CA LYS A 465 17.17 -3.03 27.38
C LYS A 465 17.83 -4.38 27.68
N HIS A 466 18.93 -4.34 28.42
CA HIS A 466 19.55 -5.56 28.93
C HIS A 466 18.77 -6.06 30.14
N LEU A 467 18.37 -7.33 30.10
CA LEU A 467 17.71 -8.02 31.19
C LEU A 467 18.75 -8.82 31.96
N SER A 468 18.69 -8.78 33.29
CA SER A 468 19.41 -9.75 34.10
C SER A 468 18.83 -11.15 33.92
N LEU A 469 19.54 -12.20 34.34
CA LEU A 469 18.98 -13.56 34.32
C LEU A 469 17.74 -13.63 35.22
N SER A 470 17.74 -12.94 36.37
CA SER A 470 16.56 -12.82 37.24
C SER A 470 15.37 -12.19 36.51
N ASP A 471 15.57 -11.05 35.85
CA ASP A 471 14.50 -10.36 35.13
C ASP A 471 13.95 -11.22 33.98
N ALA A 472 14.83 -11.95 33.28
CA ALA A 472 14.46 -12.80 32.16
C ALA A 472 13.69 -14.07 32.59
N LEU A 473 13.97 -14.59 33.80
CA LEU A 473 13.21 -15.68 34.41
C LEU A 473 11.85 -15.17 34.91
N GLU A 474 11.81 -14.03 35.60
CA GLU A 474 10.58 -13.42 36.10
C GLU A 474 9.63 -13.00 34.97
N SER A 475 10.17 -12.49 33.86
CA SER A 475 9.39 -12.13 32.68
C SER A 475 8.92 -13.34 31.87
N GLY A 476 9.31 -14.56 32.24
CA GLY A 476 9.01 -15.80 31.51
C GLY A 476 9.70 -15.91 30.15
N LEU A 477 10.72 -15.09 29.88
CA LEU A 477 11.48 -15.14 28.63
C LEU A 477 12.33 -16.41 28.56
N ILE A 478 12.86 -16.84 29.71
CA ILE A 478 13.71 -18.02 29.84
C ILE A 478 12.95 -19.11 30.57
N ASP A 479 12.93 -20.32 29.99
CA ASP A 479 12.46 -21.51 30.68
C ASP A 479 13.62 -22.21 31.41
N PRO A 480 13.62 -22.25 32.75
CA PRO A 480 14.67 -22.90 33.54
C PRO A 480 14.51 -24.43 33.61
N SER A 481 13.34 -24.98 33.24
CA SER A 481 12.99 -26.40 33.50
C SER A 481 13.88 -27.40 32.75
N THR A 482 14.43 -26.99 31.63
CA THR A 482 15.23 -27.82 30.71
C THR A 482 16.72 -27.81 31.03
N THR A 483 17.17 -27.03 32.02
CA THR A 483 18.59 -26.80 32.30
C THR A 483 18.99 -27.24 33.68
N VAL A 484 20.12 -27.94 33.76
CA VAL A 484 20.79 -28.28 35.00
C VAL A 484 22.22 -27.75 34.99
N ILE A 485 22.71 -27.37 36.16
CA ILE A 485 24.04 -26.84 36.35
C ILE A 485 24.86 -27.86 37.13
N LYS A 486 26.00 -28.23 36.56
CA LYS A 486 27.02 -29.05 37.18
C LYS A 486 28.02 -28.13 37.86
N ASP A 487 28.11 -28.28 39.16
CA ASP A 487 29.06 -27.57 40.01
C ASP A 487 30.51 -27.93 39.60
N PRO A 488 31.37 -26.95 39.30
CA PRO A 488 32.77 -27.14 38.93
C PRO A 488 33.64 -27.76 40.03
N VAL A 489 33.29 -27.59 41.31
CA VAL A 489 34.13 -27.97 42.45
C VAL A 489 33.81 -29.38 42.93
N ASN A 490 32.53 -29.70 43.12
CA ASN A 490 32.09 -30.98 43.67
C ASN A 490 31.40 -31.90 42.64
N GLY A 491 31.13 -31.41 41.42
CA GLY A 491 30.49 -32.18 40.36
C GLY A 491 29.00 -32.45 40.56
N ASN A 492 28.37 -31.86 41.60
CA ASN A 492 26.94 -32.02 41.87
C ASN A 492 26.11 -31.34 40.81
N ILE A 493 24.99 -31.96 40.44
CA ILE A 493 24.07 -31.46 39.42
C ILE A 493 22.80 -30.97 40.10
N SER A 494 22.57 -29.66 40.08
CA SER A 494 21.36 -29.00 40.57
C SER A 494 20.60 -28.35 39.40
N SER A 495 19.32 -28.04 39.60
CA SER A 495 18.55 -27.26 38.63
C SER A 495 19.04 -25.82 38.56
N LEU A 496 18.74 -25.10 37.47
CA LEU A 496 19.10 -23.69 37.33
C LEU A 496 18.62 -22.83 38.52
N LEU A 497 17.38 -23.04 38.98
CA LEU A 497 16.81 -22.29 40.10
C LEU A 497 17.48 -22.62 41.44
N GLU A 498 17.82 -23.90 41.67
CA GLU A 498 18.57 -24.31 42.86
C GLU A 498 19.99 -23.72 42.85
N ALA A 499 20.66 -23.70 41.71
CA ALA A 499 21.99 -23.12 41.57
C ALA A 499 22.02 -21.60 41.81
N ILE A 500 20.93 -20.89 41.47
CA ILE A 500 20.76 -19.47 41.81
C ILE A 500 20.58 -19.30 43.33
N ASN A 501 19.77 -20.14 43.97
CA ASN A 501 19.55 -20.09 45.42
C ASN A 501 20.77 -20.51 46.24
N GLU A 502 21.65 -21.34 45.68
CA GLU A 502 22.92 -21.77 46.28
C GLU A 502 24.08 -20.79 45.98
N ASP A 503 23.81 -19.62 45.40
CA ASP A 503 24.80 -18.60 45.00
C ASP A 503 25.92 -19.13 44.05
N LYS A 504 25.64 -20.22 43.32
CA LYS A 504 26.54 -20.77 42.29
C LYS A 504 26.41 -20.07 40.95
N VAL A 505 25.29 -19.39 40.76
CA VAL A 505 25.00 -18.56 39.59
C VAL A 505 24.68 -17.18 40.11
N ASP A 506 25.37 -16.16 39.61
CA ASP A 506 24.96 -14.78 39.82
C ASP A 506 23.88 -14.42 38.79
N PRO A 507 22.60 -14.27 39.20
CA PRO A 507 21.53 -13.95 38.28
C PRO A 507 21.57 -12.49 37.81
N ILE A 508 22.25 -11.60 38.52
CA ILE A 508 22.32 -10.17 38.19
C ILE A 508 23.50 -9.92 37.25
N ALA A 509 24.69 -10.42 37.60
CA ALA A 509 25.87 -10.32 36.75
C ALA A 509 25.81 -11.27 35.55
N GLY A 510 24.92 -12.28 35.58
CA GLY A 510 24.71 -13.24 34.50
C GLY A 510 25.94 -14.11 34.26
N ARG A 511 26.50 -14.66 35.35
CA ARG A 511 27.75 -15.44 35.34
C ARG A 511 27.66 -16.64 36.27
N LEU A 512 28.45 -17.67 35.98
CA LEU A 512 28.63 -18.81 36.87
C LEU A 512 29.74 -18.47 37.88
N LEU A 513 29.39 -18.54 39.17
CA LEU A 513 30.28 -18.31 40.31
C LEU A 513 30.88 -19.65 40.74
N SER A 514 31.94 -20.11 40.07
CA SER A 514 32.76 -21.24 40.56
C SER A 514 33.95 -21.57 39.64
N ASP A 515 35.09 -21.02 39.99
CA ASP A 515 36.40 -21.65 39.79
C ASP A 515 37.11 -21.54 41.15
N PRO A 516 37.84 -22.54 41.65
CA PRO A 516 38.69 -22.42 42.86
C PRO A 516 39.61 -21.18 42.90
N ASP A 517 39.85 -20.51 41.77
CA ASP A 517 40.67 -19.30 41.61
C ASP A 517 39.87 -17.98 41.49
N GLU A 518 38.64 -17.90 42.00
CA GLU A 518 37.79 -16.66 42.00
C GLU A 518 37.57 -16.03 40.61
N LYS A 519 37.43 -16.86 39.56
CA LYS A 519 37.08 -16.36 38.22
C LYS A 519 35.63 -16.66 37.91
N GLU A 520 34.83 -15.60 37.81
CA GLU A 520 33.50 -15.66 37.21
C GLU A 520 33.61 -16.13 35.76
N ILE A 521 32.83 -17.13 35.37
CA ILE A 521 32.80 -17.66 34.01
C ILE A 521 31.51 -17.22 33.35
N ASP A 522 31.60 -16.70 32.12
CA ASP A 522 30.42 -16.38 31.31
C ASP A 522 29.66 -17.66 30.90
N PHE A 523 28.35 -17.55 30.68
CA PHE A 523 27.52 -18.73 30.43
C PHE A 523 27.86 -19.46 29.11
N VAL A 524 28.41 -18.77 28.10
CA VAL A 524 28.84 -19.42 26.85
C VAL A 524 30.03 -20.33 27.11
N LYS A 525 31.05 -19.83 27.83
CA LYS A 525 32.20 -20.64 28.25
C LYS A 525 31.79 -21.74 29.21
N ALA A 526 30.83 -21.50 30.11
CA ALA A 526 30.32 -22.52 31.02
C ALA A 526 29.60 -23.66 30.27
N LEU A 527 28.89 -23.34 29.18
CA LEU A 527 28.28 -24.33 28.29
C LEU A 527 29.36 -25.13 27.53
N GLU A 528 30.37 -24.46 26.97
CA GLU A 528 31.49 -25.12 26.27
C GLU A 528 32.32 -26.05 27.19
N ARG A 529 32.48 -25.67 28.47
CA ARG A 529 33.15 -26.47 29.49
C ARG A 529 32.28 -27.60 30.07
N GLY A 530 31.00 -27.68 29.69
CA GLY A 530 30.08 -28.72 30.12
C GLY A 530 29.54 -28.56 31.55
N TYR A 531 29.58 -27.34 32.10
CA TYR A 531 28.95 -27.01 33.39
C TYR A 531 27.45 -26.75 33.25
N ILE A 532 26.98 -26.34 32.07
CA ILE A 532 25.56 -26.20 31.76
C ILE A 532 25.14 -27.39 30.90
N LEU A 533 24.16 -28.15 31.36
CA LEU A 533 23.72 -29.40 30.72
C LEU A 533 22.20 -29.41 30.56
N ALA A 534 21.70 -30.09 29.54
CA ALA A 534 20.28 -30.33 29.38
C ALA A 534 19.77 -31.27 30.49
N ALA A 535 18.57 -31.04 30.99
CA ALA A 535 17.96 -31.84 32.05
C ALA A 535 17.86 -33.33 31.68
N GLU A 536 17.68 -33.67 30.41
CA GLU A 536 17.69 -35.04 29.88
C GLU A 536 19.03 -35.75 30.12
N ALA A 537 20.14 -35.01 30.09
CA ALA A 537 21.47 -35.55 30.39
C ALA A 537 21.61 -35.96 31.85
N ARG A 538 20.81 -35.41 32.77
CA ARG A 538 20.77 -35.86 34.19
C ARG A 538 20.31 -37.32 34.30
N GLN A 539 19.38 -37.74 33.45
CA GLN A 539 18.82 -39.09 33.46
C GLN A 539 19.83 -40.10 32.89
N ALA A 540 20.52 -39.74 31.80
CA ALA A 540 21.60 -40.53 31.23
C ALA A 540 22.85 -40.63 32.14
N VAL A 541 23.13 -39.60 32.95
CA VAL A 541 24.24 -39.62 33.93
C VAL A 541 23.86 -40.41 35.18
N LYS A 542 22.60 -40.34 35.66
CA LYS A 542 22.09 -41.19 36.75
C LYS A 542 21.89 -42.67 36.38
N GLU A 543 21.76 -42.99 35.10
CA GLU A 543 21.68 -44.39 34.64
C GLU A 543 23.07 -44.99 34.34
N LYS A 544 24.11 -44.17 34.20
CA LYS A 544 25.50 -44.60 33.95
C LYS A 544 26.38 -44.67 35.21
N TYR A 545 25.90 -44.17 36.34
CA TYR A 545 26.55 -44.20 37.66
C TYR A 545 25.54 -44.63 38.70
#